data_AF-A0A940T365-F1
#
_entry.id   AF-A0A940T365-F1
#
_cell.length_a   1.000
_cell.length_b   1.000
_cell.length_c   1.000
_cell.angle_alpha   90.00
_cell.angle_beta   90.00
_cell.angle_gamma   90.00
#
_symmetry.space_group_name_H-M   'P 1'
#
loop_
_entity.id
_entity.type
_entity.pdbx_description
1 polymer ?
#
loop_
_entity_poly.entity_id
_entity_poly.type
_entity_poly.pdbx_seq_one_letter_code
_entity_poly.pdbx_strand_id
1 'polypeptide(L)'
;MFDSHTLNEIRSAGARTAAEALGSRSAASHARAPWWTGLGLGTESGSNLTGSERVKLARVENFLRSCEPAQFTRVADDGSVEQLTYAEVAAHVAAIKGAHDNEKSRAAAERLALGWRKIEAAYAADTAEQLVTEGRWRGFSYAEATAWCWNLFQFEPHGFVHPGSQVRGEALQRLKRGELPEVFSYPERARELADAGLDPRSYRTHQEALGKPTYDPSDVRRS
;
A
#
# COMPACT_ATOMS: atom_id res chain seq x y z
N MET A 1 -46.57 -2.60 -40.29
CA MET A 1 -45.14 -2.23 -40.44
C MET A 1 -44.93 -1.08 -39.48
N PHE A 2 -44.30 -1.32 -38.32
CA PHE A 2 -44.10 -0.27 -37.30
C PHE A 2 -43.06 0.73 -37.81
N ASP A 3 -43.33 2.02 -37.68
CA ASP A 3 -42.38 3.06 -38.08
C ASP A 3 -41.16 3.08 -37.13
N SER A 4 -40.05 3.58 -37.66
CA SER A 4 -38.77 3.64 -36.94
C SER A 4 -38.83 4.51 -35.68
N HIS A 5 -39.82 5.41 -35.57
CA HIS A 5 -39.98 6.28 -34.41
C HIS A 5 -40.59 5.52 -33.22
N THR A 6 -41.62 4.71 -33.48
CA THR A 6 -42.29 3.86 -32.48
C THR A 6 -41.33 2.80 -31.93
N LEU A 7 -40.46 2.24 -32.79
CA LEU A 7 -39.43 1.28 -32.36
C LEU A 7 -38.36 1.92 -31.46
N ASN A 8 -38.01 3.20 -31.69
CA ASN A 8 -37.07 3.93 -30.84
C ASN A 8 -37.67 4.32 -29.48
N GLU A 9 -38.96 4.63 -29.42
CA GLU A 9 -39.66 4.90 -28.15
C GLU A 9 -39.78 3.66 -27.28
N ILE A 10 -40.11 2.50 -27.86
CA ILE A 10 -40.16 1.24 -27.12
C ILE A 10 -38.76 0.85 -26.60
N ARG A 11 -37.72 1.08 -27.40
CA ARG A 11 -36.32 0.80 -27.00
C ARG A 11 -35.83 1.72 -25.89
N SER A 12 -36.20 2.99 -25.93
CA SER A 12 -35.83 3.97 -24.91
C SER A 12 -36.63 3.81 -23.62
N ALA A 13 -37.91 3.42 -23.71
CA ALA A 13 -38.72 3.04 -22.55
C ALA A 13 -38.16 1.78 -21.87
N GLY A 14 -37.85 0.73 -22.64
CA GLY A 14 -37.23 -0.49 -22.11
C GLY A 14 -35.84 -0.24 -21.49
N ALA A 15 -35.05 0.67 -22.08
CA ALA A 15 -33.76 1.07 -21.52
C ALA A 15 -33.89 1.85 -20.20
N ARG A 16 -34.90 2.72 -20.06
CA ARG A 16 -35.19 3.43 -18.80
C ARG A 16 -35.67 2.48 -17.70
N THR A 17 -36.58 1.56 -18.03
CA THR A 17 -37.07 0.55 -17.06
C THR A 17 -35.95 -0.41 -16.63
N ALA A 18 -35.04 -0.77 -17.55
CA ALA A 18 -33.85 -1.55 -17.20
C ALA A 18 -32.85 -0.76 -16.35
N ALA A 19 -32.65 0.53 -16.62
CA ALA A 19 -31.79 1.42 -15.84
C ALA A 19 -32.37 1.70 -14.44
N GLU A 20 -33.68 1.85 -14.29
CA GLU A 20 -34.36 1.95 -13.00
C GLU A 20 -34.31 0.63 -12.24
N ALA A 21 -34.50 -0.52 -12.89
CA ALA A 21 -34.35 -1.82 -12.25
C ALA A 21 -32.90 -2.10 -11.80
N LEU A 22 -31.90 -1.63 -12.56
CA LEU A 22 -30.48 -1.67 -12.18
C LEU A 22 -30.15 -0.66 -11.08
N GLY A 23 -30.76 0.53 -11.10
CA GLY A 23 -30.64 1.55 -10.05
C GLY A 23 -31.27 1.11 -8.73
N SER A 24 -32.45 0.46 -8.77
CA SER A 24 -33.11 -0.12 -7.60
C SER A 24 -32.39 -1.36 -7.07
N ARG A 25 -31.76 -2.18 -7.93
CA ARG A 25 -30.88 -3.29 -7.49
C ARG A 25 -29.54 -2.81 -6.92
N SER A 26 -29.01 -1.70 -7.42
CA SER A 26 -27.79 -1.06 -6.90
C SER A 26 -28.04 -0.35 -5.56
N ALA A 27 -29.21 0.31 -5.42
CA ALA A 27 -29.65 0.91 -4.16
C ALA A 27 -29.96 -0.13 -3.08
N ALA A 28 -30.51 -1.29 -3.46
CA ALA A 28 -30.71 -2.42 -2.54
C ALA A 28 -29.40 -3.10 -2.11
N SER A 29 -28.28 -2.91 -2.82
CA SER A 29 -26.97 -3.46 -2.46
C SER A 29 -26.24 -2.69 -1.35
N HIS A 30 -26.88 -1.67 -0.78
CA HIS A 30 -26.28 -0.78 0.23
C HIS A 30 -26.98 -0.80 1.59
N ALA A 31 -27.93 -1.70 1.81
CA ALA A 31 -28.37 -2.06 3.16
C ALA A 31 -27.20 -2.79 3.85
N ARG A 32 -26.25 -2.02 4.37
CA ARG A 32 -25.11 -2.50 5.14
C ARG A 32 -25.66 -3.34 6.28
N ALA A 33 -25.38 -4.64 6.27
CA ALA A 33 -25.67 -5.51 7.40
C ALA A 33 -24.98 -4.91 8.65
N PRO A 34 -25.75 -4.50 9.68
CA PRO A 34 -25.18 -3.78 10.82
C PRO A 34 -24.11 -4.58 11.55
N TRP A 35 -24.28 -5.90 11.64
CA TRP A 35 -23.31 -6.81 12.24
C TRP A 35 -21.98 -6.85 11.47
N TRP A 36 -22.03 -6.92 10.14
CA TRP A 36 -20.83 -6.96 9.29
C TRP A 36 -20.03 -5.67 9.38
N THR A 37 -20.74 -4.54 9.36
CA THR A 37 -20.13 -3.21 9.47
C THR A 37 -19.64 -2.93 10.89
N GLY A 38 -20.34 -3.41 11.92
CA GLY A 38 -19.95 -3.25 13.31
C GLY A 38 -18.71 -4.06 13.70
N LEU A 39 -18.43 -5.18 13.03
CA LEU A 39 -17.12 -5.85 13.09
C LEU A 39 -16.04 -5.12 12.27
N GLY A 40 -16.41 -4.09 11.52
CA GLY A 40 -15.52 -3.37 10.59
C GLY A 40 -15.04 -4.27 9.45
N LEU A 41 -15.77 -5.33 9.10
CA LEU A 41 -15.43 -6.19 7.99
C LEU A 41 -15.85 -5.49 6.69
N GLY A 42 -14.95 -5.42 5.73
CA GLY A 42 -15.23 -4.86 4.42
C GLY A 42 -14.09 -5.21 3.48
N THR A 43 -14.39 -5.34 2.19
CA THR A 43 -13.35 -5.44 1.18
C THR A 43 -12.56 -4.15 1.12
N GLU A 44 -11.41 -4.13 1.77
CA GLU A 44 -10.32 -3.29 1.32
C GLU A 44 -9.92 -3.77 -0.08
N SER A 45 -10.29 -2.96 -1.08
CA SER A 45 -9.95 -3.13 -2.49
C SER A 45 -8.43 -3.15 -2.68
N GLY A 46 -7.83 -4.33 -2.52
CA GLY A 46 -6.38 -4.49 -2.61
C GLY A 46 -5.94 -5.89 -3.03
N SER A 47 -6.82 -6.66 -3.69
CA SER A 47 -6.47 -7.98 -4.22
C SER A 47 -6.17 -7.91 -5.72
N ASN A 48 -5.16 -8.66 -6.16
CA ASN A 48 -4.78 -8.81 -7.58
C ASN A 48 -5.72 -9.73 -8.34
N LEU A 49 -7.00 -9.73 -7.96
CA LEU A 49 -8.04 -10.47 -8.65
C LEU A 49 -8.30 -9.80 -10.01
N THR A 50 -8.43 -10.63 -11.04
CA THR A 50 -8.97 -10.21 -12.34
C THR A 50 -10.36 -9.60 -12.15
N GLY A 51 -10.82 -8.80 -13.12
CA GLY A 51 -12.17 -8.20 -13.07
C GLY A 51 -13.26 -9.26 -12.85
N SER A 52 -13.10 -10.46 -13.42
CA SER A 52 -14.05 -11.56 -13.24
C SER A 52 -14.05 -12.14 -11.82
N GLU A 53 -12.88 -12.25 -11.19
CA GLU A 53 -12.74 -12.78 -9.84
C GLU A 53 -13.23 -11.78 -8.79
N ARG A 54 -13.03 -10.48 -9.02
CA ARG A 54 -13.60 -9.43 -8.17
C ARG A 54 -15.13 -9.49 -8.15
N VAL A 55 -15.74 -9.69 -9.33
CA VAL A 55 -17.21 -9.84 -9.43
C VAL A 55 -17.69 -11.10 -8.71
N LYS A 56 -16.96 -12.22 -8.83
CA LYS A 56 -17.29 -13.45 -8.08
C LYS A 56 -17.19 -13.22 -6.56
N LEU A 57 -16.08 -12.65 -6.09
CA LEU A 57 -15.86 -12.37 -4.66
C LEU A 57 -16.94 -11.44 -4.10
N ALA A 58 -17.26 -10.36 -4.81
CA ALA A 58 -18.29 -9.42 -4.40
C ALA A 58 -19.68 -10.09 -4.28
N ARG A 59 -20.00 -11.06 -5.16
CA ARG A 59 -21.24 -11.84 -5.05
C ARG A 59 -21.25 -12.74 -3.82
N VAL A 60 -20.13 -13.41 -3.52
CA VAL A 60 -20.00 -14.24 -2.31
C VAL A 60 -20.13 -13.37 -1.07
N GLU A 61 -19.43 -12.24 -1.02
CA GLU A 61 -19.49 -11.31 0.11
C GLU A 61 -20.89 -10.74 0.31
N ASN A 62 -21.59 -10.37 -0.76
CA ASN A 62 -22.98 -9.90 -0.67
C ASN A 62 -23.90 -10.98 -0.10
N PHE A 63 -23.72 -12.24 -0.49
CA PHE A 63 -24.47 -13.34 0.10
C PHE A 63 -24.14 -13.49 1.59
N LEU A 64 -22.86 -13.51 1.97
CA LEU A 64 -22.45 -13.64 3.38
C LEU A 64 -22.99 -12.48 4.24
N ARG A 65 -22.96 -11.25 3.74
CA ARG A 65 -23.55 -10.08 4.41
C ARG A 65 -25.05 -10.23 4.67
N SER A 66 -25.76 -10.94 3.78
CA SER A 66 -27.19 -11.22 3.95
C SER A 66 -27.50 -12.31 4.98
N CYS A 67 -26.49 -13.09 5.40
CA CYS A 67 -26.64 -14.12 6.42
C CYS A 67 -26.27 -13.54 7.80
N GLU A 68 -27.26 -13.26 8.65
CA GLU A 68 -26.98 -12.91 10.04
C GLU A 68 -26.42 -14.14 10.80
N PRO A 69 -25.25 -14.04 11.45
CA PRO A 69 -24.68 -15.15 12.18
C PRO A 69 -25.56 -15.52 13.37
N ALA A 70 -26.08 -16.75 13.38
CA ALA A 70 -26.80 -17.28 14.53
C ALA A 70 -25.86 -17.56 15.72
N GLN A 71 -24.58 -17.85 15.44
CA GLN A 71 -23.58 -18.19 16.44
C GLN A 71 -22.16 -17.92 15.90
N PHE A 72 -21.24 -17.51 16.79
CA PHE A 72 -19.81 -17.52 16.51
C PHE A 72 -19.11 -18.59 17.35
N THR A 73 -18.26 -19.40 16.70
CA THR A 73 -17.44 -20.39 17.37
C THR A 73 -15.98 -20.22 16.96
N ARG A 74 -15.07 -20.34 17.93
CA ARG A 74 -13.63 -20.36 17.72
C ARG A 74 -13.11 -21.75 18.06
N VAL A 75 -12.34 -22.33 17.15
CA VAL A 75 -11.60 -23.57 17.40
C VAL A 75 -10.18 -23.17 17.78
N ALA A 76 -9.74 -23.53 18.98
CA ALA A 76 -8.37 -23.30 19.43
C ALA A 76 -7.40 -24.37 18.88
N ASP A 77 -6.09 -24.12 18.99
CA ASP A 77 -5.05 -25.01 18.47
C ASP A 77 -5.05 -26.40 19.15
N ASP A 78 -5.59 -26.50 20.37
CA ASP A 78 -5.78 -27.76 21.10
C ASP A 78 -7.07 -28.52 20.69
N GLY A 79 -7.80 -28.01 19.71
CA GLY A 79 -9.06 -28.57 19.21
C GLY A 79 -10.28 -28.24 20.07
N SER A 80 -10.14 -27.47 21.14
CA SER A 80 -11.28 -27.02 21.94
C SER A 80 -12.13 -26.02 21.15
N VAL A 81 -13.45 -26.08 21.36
CA VAL A 81 -14.42 -25.19 20.71
C VAL A 81 -15.01 -24.24 21.74
N GLU A 82 -14.80 -22.96 21.52
CA GLU A 82 -15.31 -21.88 22.33
C GLU A 82 -16.46 -21.17 21.60
N GLN A 83 -17.55 -20.89 22.31
CA GLN A 83 -18.64 -20.08 21.77
C GLN A 83 -18.40 -18.62 22.14
N LEU A 84 -18.51 -17.73 21.16
CA LEU A 84 -18.29 -16.31 21.34
C LEU A 84 -19.58 -15.52 21.09
N THR A 85 -19.81 -14.50 21.90
CA THR A 85 -20.80 -13.47 21.65
C THR A 85 -20.32 -12.53 20.56
N TYR A 86 -21.25 -11.80 19.95
CA TYR A 86 -20.91 -10.75 18.98
C TYR A 86 -19.93 -9.71 19.55
N ALA A 87 -20.11 -9.31 20.82
CA ALA A 87 -19.25 -8.32 21.47
C ALA A 87 -17.80 -8.83 21.63
N GLU A 88 -17.62 -10.11 21.96
CA GLU A 88 -16.30 -10.74 22.06
C GLU A 88 -15.64 -10.85 20.68
N VAL A 89 -16.38 -11.24 19.65
CA VAL A 89 -15.87 -11.25 18.27
C VAL A 89 -15.46 -9.84 17.82
N ALA A 90 -16.27 -8.82 18.10
CA ALA A 90 -15.94 -7.43 17.79
C ALA A 90 -14.66 -6.98 18.50
N ALA A 91 -14.52 -7.31 19.79
CA ALA A 91 -13.32 -7.01 20.56
C ALA A 91 -12.08 -7.72 20.00
N HIS A 92 -12.20 -9.00 19.62
CA HIS A 92 -11.10 -9.73 18.98
C HIS A 92 -10.69 -9.12 17.64
N VAL A 93 -11.65 -8.79 16.76
CA VAL A 93 -11.36 -8.16 15.47
C VAL A 93 -10.70 -6.79 15.67
N ALA A 94 -11.18 -5.98 16.62
CA ALA A 94 -10.57 -4.70 16.96
C ALA A 94 -9.15 -4.87 17.50
N ALA A 95 -8.91 -5.85 18.37
CA ALA A 95 -7.58 -6.14 18.91
C ALA A 95 -6.60 -6.59 17.82
N ILE A 96 -7.04 -7.44 16.88
CA ILE A 96 -6.22 -7.88 15.75
C ILE A 96 -5.83 -6.69 14.86
N LYS A 97 -6.79 -5.84 14.49
CA LYS A 97 -6.52 -4.64 13.69
C LYS A 97 -5.60 -3.67 14.42
N GLY A 98 -5.86 -3.40 15.69
CA GLY A 98 -5.00 -2.54 16.51
C GLY A 98 -3.58 -3.09 16.64
N ALA A 99 -3.41 -4.40 16.81
CA ALA A 99 -2.09 -5.03 16.82
C ALA A 99 -1.37 -4.87 15.49
N HIS A 100 -2.07 -5.06 14.36
CA HIS A 100 -1.51 -4.86 13.02
C HIS A 100 -1.11 -3.40 12.77
N ASP A 101 -1.96 -2.44 13.12
CA ASP A 101 -1.68 -1.00 12.95
C ASP A 101 -0.50 -0.56 13.81
N ASN A 102 -0.41 -1.08 15.04
CA ASN A 102 0.72 -0.85 15.93
C ASN A 102 2.02 -1.45 15.37
N GLU A 103 1.97 -2.68 14.84
CA GLU A 103 3.11 -3.32 14.19
C GLU A 103 3.59 -2.52 12.98
N LYS A 104 2.65 -2.09 12.12
CA LYS A 104 2.97 -1.26 10.95
C LYS A 104 3.59 0.07 11.34
N SER A 105 3.03 0.73 12.36
CA SER A 105 3.56 2.00 12.88
C SER A 105 4.97 1.82 13.46
N ARG A 106 5.20 0.75 14.23
CA ARG A 106 6.52 0.41 14.76
C ARG A 106 7.52 0.14 13.64
N ALA A 107 7.15 -0.67 12.65
CA ALA A 107 8.01 -0.98 11.51
C ALA A 107 8.37 0.29 10.70
N ALA A 108 7.42 1.20 10.50
CA ALA A 108 7.68 2.49 9.86
C ALA A 108 8.66 3.35 10.67
N ALA A 109 8.51 3.41 12.00
CA ALA A 109 9.44 4.12 12.89
C ALA A 109 10.85 3.51 12.87
N GLU A 110 10.95 2.17 12.89
CA GLU A 110 12.23 1.46 12.79
C GLU A 110 12.94 1.74 11.46
N ARG A 111 12.20 1.79 10.34
CA ARG A 111 12.75 2.19 9.03
C ARG A 111 13.28 3.61 9.05
N LEU A 112 12.56 4.54 9.66
CA LEU A 112 13.02 5.94 9.80
C LEU A 112 14.32 6.01 10.61
N ALA A 113 14.36 5.35 11.77
CA ALA A 113 15.55 5.29 12.61
C ALA A 113 16.75 4.64 11.89
N LEU A 114 16.50 3.57 11.13
CA LEU A 114 17.53 2.92 10.31
C LEU A 114 18.08 3.87 9.24
N GLY A 115 17.21 4.65 8.59
CA GLY A 115 17.62 5.62 7.57
C GLY A 115 18.57 6.66 8.13
N TRP A 116 18.21 7.30 9.25
CA TRP A 116 19.09 8.24 9.96
C TRP A 116 20.42 7.60 10.36
N ARG A 117 20.40 6.42 10.99
CA ARG A 117 21.64 5.72 11.37
C ARG A 117 22.56 5.47 10.17
N LYS A 118 22.00 5.13 9.02
CA LYS A 118 22.78 4.84 7.81
C LYS A 118 23.36 6.11 7.18
N ILE A 119 22.61 7.21 7.21
CA ILE A 119 23.09 8.54 6.79
C ILE A 119 24.24 8.99 7.69
N GLU A 120 24.05 8.96 9.01
CA GLU A 120 25.10 9.40 9.95
C GLU A 120 26.35 8.51 9.88
N ALA A 121 26.19 7.20 9.72
CA ALA A 121 27.32 6.31 9.50
C ALA A 121 28.08 6.60 8.20
N ALA A 122 27.39 7.05 7.13
CA ALA A 122 28.03 7.40 5.87
C ALA A 122 28.90 8.66 6.00
N TYR A 123 28.42 9.68 6.72
CA TYR A 123 29.18 10.90 6.99
C TYR A 123 30.30 10.72 8.01
N ALA A 124 30.22 9.69 8.87
CA ALA A 124 31.27 9.38 9.84
C ALA A 124 32.37 8.44 9.30
N ALA A 125 32.23 7.91 8.08
CA ALA A 125 33.18 6.98 7.50
C ALA A 125 34.47 7.68 7.03
N ASP A 126 35.60 6.97 7.05
CA ASP A 126 36.89 7.50 6.56
C ASP A 126 36.85 7.88 5.07
N THR A 127 35.92 7.28 4.32
CA THR A 127 35.71 7.55 2.90
C THR A 127 34.68 8.65 2.65
N ALA A 128 34.12 9.28 3.69
CA ALA A 128 32.96 10.18 3.57
C ALA A 128 33.17 11.29 2.53
N GLU A 129 34.32 11.96 2.59
CA GLU A 129 34.69 13.09 1.72
C GLU A 129 35.32 12.66 0.39
N GLN A 130 35.55 11.36 0.18
CA GLN A 130 36.09 10.89 -1.09
C GLN A 130 35.05 11.10 -2.18
N LEU A 131 35.50 11.68 -3.31
CA LEU A 131 34.62 11.89 -4.45
C LEU A 131 34.42 10.59 -5.23
N VAL A 132 33.19 10.35 -5.64
CA VAL A 132 32.87 9.33 -6.63
C VAL A 132 33.35 9.84 -7.99
N THR A 133 34.28 9.11 -8.61
CA THR A 133 34.92 9.50 -9.89
C THR A 133 34.28 8.84 -11.11
N GLU A 134 33.57 7.73 -10.93
CA GLU A 134 32.99 6.93 -12.01
C GLU A 134 31.47 6.77 -11.88
N GLY A 135 30.84 6.29 -12.95
CA GLY A 135 29.41 6.02 -12.97
C GLY A 135 28.52 7.26 -12.94
N ARG A 136 27.23 7.02 -12.67
CA ARG A 136 26.18 8.04 -12.60
C ARG A 136 26.14 8.77 -11.27
N TRP A 137 26.83 8.29 -10.24
CA TRP A 137 27.03 9.03 -8.98
C TRP A 137 28.23 9.99 -9.00
N ARG A 138 28.99 10.02 -10.10
CA ARG A 138 30.14 10.92 -10.26
C ARG A 138 29.82 12.35 -9.85
N GLY A 139 30.72 12.93 -9.04
CA GLY A 139 30.66 14.32 -8.57
C GLY A 139 30.10 14.50 -7.16
N PHE A 140 29.41 13.49 -6.61
CA PHE A 140 29.06 13.46 -5.18
C PHE A 140 30.21 12.88 -4.36
N SER A 141 30.25 13.23 -3.06
CA SER A 141 31.03 12.44 -2.10
C SER A 141 30.38 11.07 -1.84
N TYR A 142 31.15 10.10 -1.37
CA TYR A 142 30.60 8.79 -1.00
C TYR A 142 29.54 8.90 0.11
N ALA A 143 29.73 9.82 1.07
CA ALA A 143 28.74 10.08 2.10
C ALA A 143 27.42 10.60 1.51
N GLU A 144 27.49 11.59 0.63
CA GLU A 144 26.31 12.19 0.00
C GLU A 144 25.56 11.18 -0.88
N ALA A 145 26.28 10.44 -1.74
CA ALA A 145 25.67 9.45 -2.62
C ALA A 145 24.97 8.34 -1.81
N THR A 146 25.60 7.88 -0.72
CA THR A 146 25.02 6.88 0.17
C THR A 146 23.78 7.43 0.88
N ALA A 147 23.86 8.66 1.40
CA ALA A 147 22.74 9.29 2.10
C ALA A 147 21.54 9.53 1.17
N TRP A 148 21.78 9.98 -0.07
CA TRP A 148 20.76 10.10 -1.11
C TRP A 148 20.11 8.76 -1.42
N CYS A 149 20.90 7.70 -1.58
CA CYS A 149 20.35 6.37 -1.80
C CYS A 149 19.37 5.97 -0.68
N TRP A 150 19.77 6.10 0.59
CA TRP A 150 18.88 5.74 1.71
C TRP A 150 17.58 6.54 1.74
N ASN A 151 17.65 7.84 1.45
CA ASN A 151 16.46 8.68 1.39
C ASN A 151 15.54 8.31 0.22
N LEU A 152 16.08 8.19 -1.00
CA LEU A 152 15.29 7.91 -2.19
C LEU A 152 14.67 6.50 -2.14
N PHE A 153 15.37 5.51 -1.60
CA PHE A 153 14.80 4.18 -1.35
C PHE A 153 13.68 4.20 -0.29
N GLN A 154 13.69 5.13 0.66
CA GLN A 154 12.65 5.20 1.68
C GLN A 154 11.43 6.03 1.25
N PHE A 155 11.64 7.17 0.60
CA PHE A 155 10.59 8.16 0.36
C PHE A 155 10.12 8.24 -1.10
N GLU A 156 10.93 7.77 -2.06
CA GLU A 156 10.61 7.89 -3.50
C GLU A 156 10.70 6.55 -4.21
N PRO A 157 9.68 5.67 -4.09
CA PRO A 157 9.52 4.59 -5.06
C PRO A 157 9.20 5.22 -6.43
N HIS A 158 10.23 5.47 -7.25
CA HIS A 158 10.10 6.14 -8.56
C HIS A 158 9.54 5.20 -9.64
N GLY A 159 8.59 5.71 -10.43
CA GLY A 159 8.18 5.18 -11.74
C GLY A 159 7.42 3.84 -11.75
N PHE A 160 7.21 3.30 -12.96
CA PHE A 160 6.51 2.04 -13.28
C PHE A 160 7.04 0.77 -12.58
N VAL A 161 8.05 0.90 -11.72
CA VAL A 161 8.63 -0.22 -11.00
C VAL A 161 7.80 -0.48 -9.76
N HIS A 162 7.10 -1.61 -9.80
CA HIS A 162 6.33 -2.07 -8.66
C HIS A 162 7.23 -2.06 -7.41
N PRO A 163 6.78 -1.48 -6.29
CA PRO A 163 7.67 -1.32 -5.16
C PRO A 163 8.08 -2.68 -4.52
N GLY A 164 7.34 -3.76 -4.78
CA GLY A 164 7.71 -5.15 -4.47
C GLY A 164 8.58 -5.84 -5.54
N SER A 165 9.14 -5.11 -6.51
CA SER A 165 9.95 -5.69 -7.59
C SER A 165 11.25 -6.30 -7.07
N GLN A 166 11.67 -7.40 -7.70
CA GLN A 166 12.95 -8.05 -7.42
C GLN A 166 14.12 -7.07 -7.58
N VAL A 167 14.10 -6.23 -8.62
CA VAL A 167 15.13 -5.22 -8.89
C VAL A 167 15.31 -4.27 -7.70
N ARG A 168 14.22 -3.82 -7.06
CA ARG A 168 14.30 -2.96 -5.88
C ARG A 168 14.89 -3.72 -4.69
N GLY A 169 14.46 -4.96 -4.47
CA GLY A 169 14.98 -5.81 -3.42
C GLY A 169 16.50 -6.02 -3.54
N GLU A 170 16.97 -6.39 -4.73
CA GLU A 170 18.40 -6.58 -5.03
C GLU A 170 19.20 -5.28 -4.84
N ALA A 171 18.69 -4.16 -5.36
CA ALA A 171 19.36 -2.87 -5.22
C ALA A 171 19.44 -2.40 -3.75
N LEU A 172 18.42 -2.66 -2.94
CA LEU A 172 18.46 -2.38 -1.50
C LEU A 172 19.48 -3.28 -0.78
N GLN A 173 19.64 -4.55 -1.18
CA GLN A 173 20.68 -5.41 -0.62
C GLN A 173 22.09 -4.94 -0.99
N ARG A 174 22.29 -4.47 -2.23
CA ARG A 174 23.54 -3.83 -2.67
C ARG A 174 23.86 -2.60 -1.83
N LEU A 175 22.87 -1.71 -1.62
CA LEU A 175 23.03 -0.54 -0.76
C LEU A 175 23.38 -0.93 0.68
N LYS A 176 22.75 -1.98 1.22
CA LYS A 176 23.07 -2.48 2.58
C LYS A 176 24.52 -2.97 2.71
N ARG A 177 25.13 -3.43 1.62
CA ARG A 177 26.55 -3.81 1.55
C ARG A 177 27.51 -2.64 1.32
N GLY A 178 26.99 -1.41 1.19
CA GLY A 178 27.78 -0.21 0.95
C GLY A 178 28.04 0.09 -0.52
N GLU A 179 27.39 -0.63 -1.44
CA GLU A 179 27.43 -0.29 -2.87
C GLU A 179 26.52 0.92 -3.15
N LEU A 180 26.76 1.63 -4.26
CA LEU A 180 25.92 2.74 -4.75
C LEU A 180 25.07 2.26 -5.94
N PRO A 181 23.78 1.90 -5.75
CA PRO A 181 22.94 1.44 -6.84
C PRO A 181 22.62 2.58 -7.82
N GLU A 182 22.67 2.29 -9.12
CA GLU A 182 22.31 3.22 -10.19
C GLU A 182 20.95 2.85 -10.82
N VAL A 183 19.96 2.63 -9.96
CA VAL A 183 18.61 2.22 -10.34
C VAL A 183 17.62 3.37 -10.24
N PHE A 184 16.49 3.25 -10.93
CA PHE A 184 15.33 4.15 -10.82
C PHE A 184 15.62 5.64 -11.06
N SER A 185 16.70 5.93 -11.79
CA SER A 185 17.22 7.29 -12.01
C SER A 185 17.48 8.06 -10.71
N TYR A 186 17.78 7.35 -9.61
CA TYR A 186 18.14 7.96 -8.33
C TYR A 186 19.36 8.88 -8.38
N PRO A 187 20.43 8.60 -9.16
CA PRO A 187 21.54 9.54 -9.28
C PRO A 187 21.13 10.88 -9.90
N GLU A 188 20.26 10.86 -10.91
CA GLU A 188 19.71 12.08 -11.53
C GLU A 188 18.78 12.80 -10.57
N ARG A 189 17.91 12.06 -9.88
CA ARG A 189 17.00 12.63 -8.90
C ARG A 189 17.75 13.30 -7.75
N ALA A 190 18.84 12.71 -7.29
CA ALA A 190 19.71 13.31 -6.29
C ALA A 190 20.36 14.61 -6.79
N ARG A 191 20.80 14.67 -8.05
CA ARG A 191 21.31 15.91 -8.65
C ARG A 191 20.24 16.99 -8.72
N GLU A 192 19.04 16.67 -9.20
CA GLU A 192 17.94 17.64 -9.25
C GLU A 192 17.66 18.25 -7.87
N LEU A 193 17.68 17.44 -6.82
CA LEU A 193 17.47 17.90 -5.44
C LEU A 193 18.64 18.75 -4.94
N ALA A 194 19.88 18.35 -5.24
CA ALA A 194 21.08 19.09 -4.89
C ALA A 194 21.16 20.44 -5.62
N ASP A 195 20.84 20.47 -6.92
CA ASP A 195 20.77 21.68 -7.74
C ASP A 195 19.65 22.63 -7.25
N ALA A 196 18.59 22.08 -6.65
CA ALA A 196 17.55 22.84 -5.97
C ALA A 196 17.96 23.32 -4.55
N GLY A 197 19.20 23.05 -4.12
CA GLY A 197 19.74 23.49 -2.84
C GLY A 197 19.41 22.59 -1.65
N LEU A 198 18.94 21.36 -1.88
CA LEU A 198 18.71 20.39 -0.80
C LEU A 198 19.92 19.47 -0.63
N ASP A 199 20.31 19.24 0.62
CA ASP A 199 21.22 18.17 0.99
C ASP A 199 20.44 16.95 1.51
N PRO A 200 21.06 15.77 1.63
CA PRO A 200 20.37 14.56 2.10
C PRO A 200 19.70 14.71 3.48
N ARG A 201 20.31 15.40 4.44
CA ARG A 201 19.76 15.55 5.80
C ARG A 201 18.57 16.51 5.78
N SER A 202 18.68 17.65 5.09
CA SER A 202 17.58 18.62 4.98
C SER A 202 16.40 18.04 4.19
N TYR A 203 16.65 17.32 3.09
CA TYR A 203 15.62 16.59 2.36
C TYR A 203 14.85 15.63 3.28
N ARG A 204 15.57 14.82 4.07
CA ARG A 204 14.96 13.85 4.97
C ARG A 204 14.07 14.51 6.01
N THR A 205 14.59 15.54 6.68
CA THR A 205 13.82 16.33 7.65
C THR A 205 12.54 16.90 7.03
N HIS A 206 12.60 17.38 5.78
CA HIS A 206 11.41 17.85 5.08
C HIS A 206 10.41 16.72 4.80
N GLN A 207 10.85 15.53 4.35
CA GLN A 207 9.93 14.41 4.11
C GLN A 207 9.26 13.93 5.40
N GLU A 208 10.00 13.86 6.50
CA GLU A 208 9.48 13.49 7.82
C GLU A 208 8.50 14.54 8.35
N ALA A 209 8.79 15.84 8.20
CA ALA A 209 7.88 16.92 8.57
C ALA A 209 6.58 16.93 7.75
N LEU A 210 6.63 16.51 6.48
CA LEU A 210 5.44 16.32 5.64
C LEU A 210 4.65 15.05 5.98
N GLY A 211 5.12 14.23 6.92
CA GLY A 211 4.49 12.95 7.26
C GLY A 211 4.50 11.96 6.09
N LYS A 212 5.48 12.06 5.18
CA LYS A 212 5.54 11.13 4.04
C LYS A 212 5.74 9.70 4.54
N PRO A 213 4.95 8.74 4.04
CA PRO A 213 5.13 7.35 4.43
C PRO A 213 6.48 6.84 3.96
N THR A 214 7.13 6.00 4.77
CA THR A 214 8.28 5.21 4.30
C THR A 214 7.80 3.97 3.59
N TYR A 215 8.49 3.62 2.53
CA TYR A 215 8.14 2.47 1.71
C TYR A 215 8.74 1.16 2.24
N ASP A 216 7.95 0.08 2.27
CA ASP A 216 8.43 -1.30 2.45
C ASP A 216 7.81 -2.28 1.44
N PRO A 217 8.59 -3.23 0.87
CA PRO A 217 8.07 -4.34 0.06
C PRO A 217 6.88 -5.10 0.66
N SER A 218 6.84 -5.25 1.99
CA SER A 218 5.74 -5.89 2.72
C SER A 218 4.49 -5.01 2.83
N ASP A 219 4.61 -3.69 2.66
CA ASP A 219 3.45 -2.78 2.59
C ASP A 219 2.68 -2.93 1.27
N VAL A 220 3.26 -3.63 0.29
CA VAL A 220 2.63 -3.90 -1.01
C VAL A 220 2.18 -5.35 -1.06
N ARG A 221 0.86 -5.54 -1.07
CA ARG A 221 0.23 -6.86 -1.21
C ARG A 221 0.78 -7.56 -2.46
N ARG A 222 1.37 -8.74 -2.27
CA ARG A 222 1.98 -9.53 -3.34
C ARG A 222 0.94 -9.84 -4.43
N SER A 223 1.31 -9.47 -5.66
CA SER A 223 1.04 -10.17 -6.93
C SER A 223 0.16 -11.40 -6.85
#